data_AF-A0AA39N9R2-F1
#
_entry.id   AF-A0AA39N9R2-F1
#
_cell.length_a   1.000
_cell.length_b   1.000
_cell.length_c   1.000
_cell.angle_alpha   90.00
_cell.angle_beta   90.00
_cell.angle_gamma   90.00
#
_symmetry.space_group_name_H-M   'P 1'
#
loop_
_entity.id
_entity.type
_entity.pdbx_description
1 polymer ?
#
loop_
_entity_poly.entity_id
_entity_poly.type
_entity_poly.pdbx_seq_one_letter_code
_entity_poly.pdbx_strand_id
1 'polypeptide(L)'
;MKYLTVYWLALLCSLSLARAQYFSEGWTPGQAVPSEVPIPNPASTPVPADSQEESAPLRPSDLLKLFEAKTWLASEPAVALFSRFGINITERLAAAEVLPWDSRIPLITDDNYEEMIVKEELTEEEEAERVWALLISASASRQDGISKFVDDAFDEAYNQTLLAEDLPNVRWGRIDYFNVTYITTKWGVWQAPFIVILTDRGQTLRFYRAQNLRLRDGALHDFLKAEAWKVTPPWKTAYAPGGEREYIVDFVATWMTKIYNVTVRLPRFILLLLSGTAGSLVIGLMHRKPPKQAVQKTEPASQPASAPTAGTSTATPSKPATKQRKSKK
;
A
#
# COMPACT_ATOMS: atom_id res chain seq x y z
N MET A 1 27.49 -18.16 -17.77
CA MET A 1 27.39 -16.68 -17.81
C MET A 1 26.01 -16.13 -18.19
N LYS A 2 25.10 -16.90 -18.83
CA LYS A 2 23.76 -16.40 -19.23
C LYS A 2 22.74 -16.20 -18.10
N TYR A 3 22.97 -16.80 -16.92
CA TYR A 3 22.06 -16.66 -15.78
C TYR A 3 22.42 -15.48 -14.86
N LEU A 4 23.66 -14.97 -14.93
CA LEU A 4 24.09 -13.86 -14.08
C LEU A 4 23.40 -12.55 -14.51
N THR A 5 23.18 -12.35 -15.80
CA THR A 5 22.54 -11.15 -16.37
C THR A 5 21.06 -11.01 -15.99
N VAL A 6 20.35 -12.12 -15.76
CA VAL A 6 18.92 -12.08 -15.37
C VAL A 6 18.74 -11.61 -13.92
N TYR A 7 19.63 -12.02 -13.01
CA TYR A 7 19.59 -11.58 -11.61
C TYR A 7 19.97 -10.09 -11.44
N TRP A 8 20.89 -9.58 -12.26
CA TRP A 8 21.26 -8.16 -12.22
C TRP A 8 20.16 -7.23 -12.74
N LEU A 9 19.37 -7.68 -13.72
CA LEU A 9 18.24 -6.88 -14.25
C LEU A 9 17.10 -6.77 -13.23
N ALA A 10 16.81 -7.84 -12.49
CA ALA A 10 15.80 -7.83 -11.42
C ALA A 10 16.24 -6.95 -10.22
N LEU A 11 17.54 -6.89 -9.92
CA LEU A 11 18.07 -6.04 -8.84
C LEU A 11 17.98 -4.54 -9.20
N LEU A 12 18.21 -4.18 -10.46
CA LEU A 12 18.16 -2.79 -10.94
C LEU A 12 16.74 -2.20 -10.95
N CYS A 13 15.69 -3.01 -11.14
CA CYS A 13 14.30 -2.53 -11.06
C CYS A 13 13.82 -2.23 -9.62
N SER A 14 14.52 -2.72 -8.60
CA SER A 14 14.13 -2.48 -7.20
C SER A 14 14.69 -1.17 -6.62
N LEU A 15 15.69 -0.56 -7.29
CA LEU A 15 16.37 0.67 -6.83
C LEU A 15 15.69 1.97 -7.30
N SER A 16 14.70 1.91 -8.19
CA SER A 16 13.97 3.09 -8.71
C SER A 16 12.74 3.50 -7.90
N LEU A 17 12.34 2.71 -6.89
CA LEU A 17 11.19 3.02 -6.02
C LEU A 17 11.54 3.92 -4.81
N ALA A 18 12.79 4.36 -4.67
CA ALA A 18 13.27 5.12 -3.51
C ALA A 18 13.29 6.65 -3.70
N ARG A 19 12.53 7.20 -4.66
CA ARG A 19 12.32 8.66 -4.80
C ARG A 19 10.86 9.05 -4.58
N ALA A 20 10.30 8.67 -3.42
CA ALA A 20 9.17 9.39 -2.85
C ALA A 20 9.71 10.67 -2.19
N GLN A 21 9.76 11.75 -2.97
CA GLN A 21 10.11 13.07 -2.47
C GLN A 21 8.88 13.69 -1.78
N TYR A 22 8.44 13.08 -0.68
CA TYR A 22 7.48 13.68 0.24
C TYR A 22 8.24 14.54 1.25
N PHE A 23 8.51 15.77 0.85
CA PHE A 23 8.67 16.85 1.81
C PHE A 23 7.56 17.85 1.52
N SER A 24 6.44 17.74 2.24
CA SER A 24 5.75 18.96 2.63
C SER A 24 6.76 19.75 3.46
N GLU A 25 6.94 21.03 3.16
CA GLU A 25 7.78 21.92 3.96
C GLU A 25 7.49 21.66 5.45
N GLY A 26 8.53 21.24 6.17
CA GLY A 26 8.39 20.85 7.57
C GLY A 26 7.83 22.02 8.39
N TRP A 27 7.06 21.68 9.42
CA TRP A 27 6.60 22.63 10.42
C TRP A 27 7.75 23.55 10.86
N THR A 28 7.53 24.86 10.77
CA THR A 28 8.49 25.87 11.21
C THR A 28 8.08 26.40 12.58
N PRO A 29 9.02 26.55 13.54
CA PRO A 29 8.71 27.12 14.84
C PRO A 29 8.17 28.55 14.67
N GLY A 30 6.92 28.79 15.05
CA GLY A 30 6.24 30.08 14.91
C GLY A 30 5.06 30.11 13.93
N GLN A 31 4.77 28.99 13.24
CA GLN A 31 3.57 28.90 12.39
C GLN A 31 2.30 28.87 13.27
N ALA A 32 1.37 29.80 13.00
CA ALA A 32 0.11 29.88 13.72
C ALA A 32 -0.71 28.59 13.49
N VAL A 33 -1.18 27.98 14.58
CA VAL A 33 -2.10 26.84 14.53
C VAL A 33 -3.40 27.31 13.87
N PRO A 34 -3.91 26.62 12.84
CA PRO A 34 -5.24 26.92 12.31
C PRO A 34 -6.27 26.79 13.43
N SER A 35 -6.95 27.89 13.74
CA SER A 35 -8.01 27.91 14.76
C SER A 35 -9.16 27.01 14.33
N GLU A 36 -9.32 25.90 15.05
CA GLU A 36 -10.46 25.01 14.92
C GLU A 36 -11.72 25.75 15.37
N VAL A 37 -12.72 25.81 14.48
CA VAL A 37 -14.04 26.38 14.78
C VAL A 37 -14.74 25.44 15.76
N PRO A 38 -15.25 25.91 16.92
CA PRO A 38 -15.87 25.01 17.90
C PRO A 38 -17.17 24.42 17.35
N ILE A 39 -17.17 23.10 17.13
CA ILE A 39 -18.41 22.32 16.94
C ILE A 39 -18.93 21.97 18.34
N PRO A 40 -20.23 22.16 18.64
CA PRO A 40 -20.77 21.90 19.98
C PRO A 40 -20.70 20.41 20.35
N ASN A 41 -20.06 20.11 21.48
CA ASN A 41 -20.05 18.77 22.10
C ASN A 41 -21.48 18.32 22.44
N PRO A 42 -21.94 17.13 22.02
CA PRO A 42 -23.09 16.49 22.64
C PRO A 42 -22.71 15.99 24.04
N ALA A 43 -23.61 16.23 24.99
CA ALA A 43 -23.45 15.95 26.41
C ALA A 43 -23.14 14.48 26.70
N SER A 44 -22.05 14.23 27.42
CA SER A 44 -21.73 12.94 28.01
C SER A 44 -22.61 12.70 29.25
N THR A 45 -23.49 11.71 29.18
CA THR A 45 -24.21 11.18 30.33
C THR A 45 -23.22 10.43 31.24
N PRO A 46 -23.16 10.72 32.55
CA PRO A 46 -22.29 9.97 33.46
C PRO A 46 -22.89 8.58 33.74
N VAL A 47 -22.13 7.52 33.45
CA VAL A 47 -22.43 6.15 33.89
C VAL A 47 -22.00 6.01 35.36
N PRO A 48 -22.78 5.34 36.23
CA PRO A 48 -22.47 5.23 37.66
C PRO A 48 -21.16 4.48 37.91
N ALA A 49 -20.35 5.04 38.81
CA ALA A 49 -19.19 4.39 39.37
C ALA A 49 -19.63 3.37 40.42
N ASP A 50 -19.78 2.11 40.01
CA ASP A 50 -19.79 0.97 40.94
C ASP A 50 -19.33 -0.28 40.19
N SER A 51 -18.02 -0.58 40.31
CA SER A 51 -17.37 -1.90 40.25
C SER A 51 -15.85 -1.69 40.21
N GLN A 52 -15.26 -1.26 41.32
CA GLN A 52 -13.83 -1.47 41.54
C GLN A 52 -13.64 -2.93 41.98
N GLU A 53 -13.40 -3.82 41.03
CA GLU A 53 -12.77 -5.11 41.35
C GLU A 53 -11.25 -4.93 41.37
N GLU A 54 -10.69 -5.40 42.47
CA GLU A 54 -9.30 -5.39 42.88
C GLU A 54 -8.42 -6.09 41.82
N SER A 55 -7.51 -5.33 41.21
CA SER A 55 -6.63 -5.83 40.14
C SER A 55 -5.59 -6.82 40.67
N ALA A 56 -5.84 -8.12 40.48
CA ALA A 56 -4.83 -9.16 40.66
C ALA A 56 -3.72 -9.03 39.59
N PRO A 57 -2.45 -9.36 39.91
CA PRO A 57 -1.36 -9.29 38.96
C PRO A 57 -1.53 -10.33 37.83
N LEU A 58 -1.56 -9.81 36.59
CA LEU A 58 -1.75 -10.57 35.35
C LEU A 58 -0.71 -11.68 35.19
N ARG A 59 -1.17 -12.93 35.00
CA ARG A 59 -0.31 -14.08 34.73
C ARG A 59 -0.02 -14.19 33.23
N PRO A 60 1.15 -14.69 32.81
CA PRO A 60 1.51 -14.85 31.39
C PRO A 60 0.52 -15.72 30.59
N SER A 61 -0.22 -16.60 31.27
CA SER A 61 -1.29 -17.42 30.69
C SER A 61 -2.54 -16.64 30.28
N ASP A 62 -2.76 -15.44 30.81
CA ASP A 62 -3.90 -14.60 30.46
C ASP A 62 -3.63 -13.77 29.19
N LEU A 63 -2.36 -13.54 28.84
CA LEU A 63 -1.97 -12.94 27.56
C LEU A 63 -2.26 -13.86 26.37
N LEU A 64 -2.29 -15.18 26.57
CA LEU A 64 -2.62 -16.14 25.52
C LEU A 64 -4.12 -16.21 25.24
N LYS A 65 -4.97 -15.82 26.20
CA LYS A 65 -6.43 -15.70 26.02
C LYS A 65 -6.83 -14.44 25.24
N LEU A 66 -5.93 -13.47 25.10
CA LEU A 66 -6.12 -12.28 24.23
C LEU A 66 -5.99 -12.60 22.74
N PHE A 67 -5.62 -13.82 22.35
CA PHE A 67 -5.51 -14.26 20.96
C PHE A 67 -6.80 -14.86 20.38
N GLU A 68 -7.93 -14.87 21.12
CA GLU A 68 -9.25 -15.22 20.58
C GLU A 68 -9.86 -14.05 19.80
N ALA A 69 -9.57 -14.02 18.50
CA ALA A 69 -9.69 -12.89 17.58
C ALA A 69 -11.11 -12.32 17.33
N LYS A 70 -12.19 -12.90 17.87
CA LYS A 70 -13.57 -12.44 17.57
C LYS A 70 -14.22 -11.59 18.65
N THR A 71 -13.71 -11.62 19.88
CA THR A 71 -14.30 -10.87 21.01
C THR A 71 -13.51 -9.59 21.32
N TRP A 72 -12.27 -9.48 20.83
CA TRP A 72 -11.35 -8.40 21.21
C TRP A 72 -11.66 -7.07 20.54
N LEU A 73 -12.08 -7.06 19.27
CA LEU A 73 -12.32 -5.82 18.52
C LEU A 73 -13.57 -5.04 18.96
N ALA A 74 -14.50 -5.69 19.66
CA ALA A 74 -15.71 -5.07 20.21
C ALA A 74 -15.66 -4.92 21.75
N SER A 75 -14.57 -5.35 22.40
CA SER A 75 -14.44 -5.25 23.85
C SER A 75 -14.09 -3.82 24.26
N GLU A 76 -14.80 -3.27 25.26
CA GLU A 76 -14.55 -1.93 25.80
C GLU A 76 -13.08 -1.63 26.16
N PRO A 77 -12.28 -2.59 26.67
CA PRO A 77 -10.85 -2.35 26.95
C PRO A 77 -10.02 -2.10 25.69
N ALA A 78 -10.34 -2.77 24.57
CA ALA A 78 -9.65 -2.53 23.31
C ALA A 78 -10.05 -1.17 22.74
N VAL A 79 -11.34 -0.83 22.77
CA VAL A 79 -11.85 0.49 22.35
C VAL A 79 -11.20 1.62 23.17
N ALA A 80 -11.02 1.45 24.48
CA ALA A 80 -10.34 2.40 25.36
C ALA A 80 -8.82 2.52 25.10
N LEU A 81 -8.17 1.42 24.73
CA LEU A 81 -6.76 1.43 24.35
C LEU A 81 -6.55 2.16 23.01
N PHE A 82 -7.38 1.87 22.01
CA PHE A 82 -7.29 2.49 20.69
C PHE A 82 -7.74 3.96 20.67
N SER A 83 -8.75 4.34 21.48
CA SER A 83 -9.13 5.74 21.65
C SER A 83 -8.02 6.57 22.32
N ARG A 84 -7.26 5.98 23.25
CA ARG A 84 -6.07 6.61 23.86
C ARG A 84 -4.92 6.81 22.86
N PHE A 85 -4.90 6.06 21.75
CA PHE A 85 -4.01 6.26 20.61
C PHE A 85 -4.64 7.15 19.50
N GLY A 86 -5.78 7.79 19.77
CA GLY A 86 -6.45 8.70 18.82
C GLY A 86 -7.18 7.99 17.68
N ILE A 87 -7.44 6.69 17.79
CA ILE A 87 -8.17 5.91 16.78
C ILE A 87 -9.61 5.77 17.23
N ASN A 88 -10.50 6.55 16.60
CA ASN A 88 -11.94 6.49 16.86
C ASN A 88 -12.55 5.29 16.11
N ILE A 89 -12.59 4.13 16.77
CA ILE A 89 -13.06 2.86 16.17
C ILE A 89 -14.55 2.93 15.82
N THR A 90 -15.35 3.61 16.64
CA THR A 90 -16.80 3.70 16.48
C THR A 90 -17.20 4.45 15.21
N GLU A 91 -16.50 5.54 14.89
CA GLU A 91 -16.71 6.30 13.65
C GLU A 91 -16.27 5.51 12.41
N ARG A 92 -15.15 4.76 12.52
CA ARG A 92 -14.67 3.86 11.47
C ARG A 92 -15.61 2.69 11.22
N LEU A 93 -16.29 2.20 12.25
CA LEU A 93 -17.28 1.13 12.14
C LEU A 93 -18.58 1.64 11.50
N ALA A 94 -19.06 2.82 11.91
CA ALA A 94 -20.25 3.44 11.35
C ALA A 94 -20.06 3.86 9.87
N ALA A 95 -18.87 4.36 9.51
CA ALA A 95 -18.51 4.66 8.12
C ALA A 95 -18.33 3.40 7.25
N ALA A 96 -18.15 2.21 7.85
CA ALA A 96 -18.05 0.95 7.13
C ALA A 96 -19.42 0.35 6.76
N GLU A 97 -20.52 0.83 7.36
CA GLU A 97 -21.87 0.32 7.09
C GLU A 97 -22.56 0.98 5.89
N VAL A 98 -22.13 2.19 5.48
CA VAL A 98 -22.69 2.89 4.32
C VAL A 98 -21.76 2.71 3.14
N LEU A 99 -22.23 2.00 2.10
CA LEU A 99 -21.52 1.94 0.82
C LEU A 99 -21.36 3.37 0.32
N PRO A 100 -20.14 3.82 -0.01
CA PRO A 100 -19.93 5.21 -0.43
C PRO A 100 -20.40 5.50 -1.86
N TRP A 101 -21.19 4.60 -2.45
CA TRP A 101 -21.68 4.62 -3.82
C TRP A 101 -23.06 3.99 -3.95
N ASP A 102 -23.70 4.18 -5.10
CA ASP A 102 -25.01 3.62 -5.40
C ASP A 102 -25.04 2.07 -5.41
N SER A 103 -25.82 1.49 -4.50
CA SER A 103 -26.00 0.04 -4.35
C SER A 103 -26.70 -0.66 -5.53
N ARG A 104 -27.37 0.08 -6.43
CA ARG A 104 -28.02 -0.47 -7.62
C ARG A 104 -27.01 -0.92 -8.68
N ILE A 105 -25.81 -0.34 -8.64
CA ILE A 105 -24.71 -0.73 -9.51
C ILE A 105 -23.99 -1.92 -8.85
N PRO A 106 -23.96 -3.10 -9.48
CA PRO A 106 -23.37 -4.28 -8.88
C PRO A 106 -21.86 -4.10 -8.66
N LEU A 107 -21.39 -4.55 -7.48
CA LEU A 107 -19.98 -4.65 -7.18
C LEU A 107 -19.40 -5.92 -7.82
N ILE A 108 -18.43 -5.73 -8.70
CA ILE A 108 -17.64 -6.77 -9.33
C ILE A 108 -16.41 -7.04 -8.45
N THR A 109 -16.28 -8.30 -8.03
CA THR A 109 -15.22 -8.81 -7.16
C THR A 109 -14.47 -9.94 -7.86
N ASP A 110 -13.33 -10.32 -7.31
CA ASP A 110 -12.57 -11.46 -7.83
C ASP A 110 -13.38 -12.77 -7.81
N ASP A 111 -14.37 -12.87 -6.91
CA ASP A 111 -15.20 -14.07 -6.76
C ASP A 111 -16.36 -14.14 -7.77
N ASN A 112 -16.93 -13.00 -8.18
CA ASN A 112 -18.12 -12.98 -9.06
C ASN A 112 -17.81 -12.57 -10.50
N TYR A 113 -16.62 -12.04 -10.80
CA TYR A 113 -16.26 -11.54 -12.13
C TYR A 113 -16.48 -12.58 -13.24
N GLU A 114 -16.06 -13.81 -12.98
CA GLU A 114 -16.17 -14.91 -13.94
C GLU A 114 -17.62 -15.21 -14.28
N GLU A 115 -18.51 -15.24 -13.29
CA GLU A 115 -19.92 -15.56 -13.49
C GLU A 115 -20.68 -14.37 -14.10
N MET A 116 -20.42 -13.16 -13.62
CA MET A 116 -21.16 -11.96 -14.03
C MET A 116 -20.78 -11.44 -15.41
N ILE A 117 -19.51 -11.54 -15.80
CA ILE A 117 -18.99 -10.90 -17.02
C ILE A 117 -18.56 -11.94 -18.05
N VAL A 118 -17.78 -12.94 -17.65
CA VAL A 118 -17.21 -13.90 -18.61
C VAL A 118 -18.27 -14.92 -19.05
N LYS A 119 -18.98 -15.49 -18.08
CA LYS A 119 -19.98 -16.56 -18.28
C LYS A 119 -21.42 -16.03 -18.29
N GLU A 120 -21.60 -14.75 -18.57
CA GLU A 120 -22.92 -14.15 -18.67
C GLU A 120 -23.79 -14.89 -19.70
N GLU A 121 -25.00 -15.32 -19.33
CA GLU A 121 -25.91 -15.97 -20.26
C GLU A 121 -26.47 -14.91 -21.24
N LEU A 122 -26.10 -15.03 -22.52
CA LEU A 122 -26.44 -14.07 -23.56
C LEU A 122 -26.87 -14.83 -24.82
N THR A 123 -27.82 -14.26 -25.55
CA THR A 123 -28.05 -14.64 -26.95
C THR A 123 -26.93 -14.11 -27.85
N GLU A 124 -26.79 -14.65 -29.07
CA GLU A 124 -25.74 -14.22 -30.01
C GLU A 124 -25.86 -12.72 -30.37
N GLU A 125 -27.08 -12.22 -30.49
CA GLU A 125 -27.35 -10.80 -30.77
C GLU A 125 -26.95 -9.92 -29.58
N GLU A 126 -27.32 -10.33 -28.37
CA GLU A 126 -26.93 -9.60 -27.16
C GLU A 126 -25.42 -9.61 -26.94
N GLU A 127 -24.76 -10.74 -27.22
CA GLU A 127 -23.31 -10.87 -27.06
C GLU A 127 -22.54 -9.91 -27.99
N ALA A 128 -23.01 -9.74 -29.22
CA ALA A 128 -22.38 -8.83 -30.18
C ALA A 128 -22.49 -7.36 -29.78
N GLU A 129 -23.58 -6.98 -29.09
CA GLU A 129 -23.83 -5.60 -28.69
C GLU A 129 -23.48 -5.33 -27.22
N ARG A 130 -23.21 -6.36 -26.41
CA ARG A 130 -23.00 -6.22 -24.96
C ARG A 130 -21.78 -5.37 -24.65
N VAL A 131 -22.00 -4.35 -23.83
CA VAL A 131 -20.95 -3.51 -23.28
C VAL A 131 -21.08 -3.49 -21.76
N TRP A 132 -19.96 -3.61 -21.06
CA TRP A 132 -19.85 -3.31 -19.64
C TRP A 132 -19.11 -1.99 -19.45
N ALA A 133 -19.80 -1.01 -18.84
CA ALA A 133 -19.18 0.20 -18.30
C ALA A 133 -18.83 -0.08 -16.83
N LEU A 134 -17.53 -0.16 -16.54
CA LEU A 134 -17.03 -0.47 -15.21
C LEU A 134 -16.30 0.74 -14.62
N LEU A 135 -16.54 1.02 -13.34
CA LEU A 135 -15.75 1.99 -12.58
C LEU A 135 -14.84 1.28 -11.57
N ILE A 136 -13.52 1.40 -11.75
CA ILE A 136 -12.53 1.01 -10.74
C ILE A 136 -12.25 2.24 -9.88
N SER A 137 -12.65 2.23 -8.61
CA SER A 137 -12.51 3.37 -7.68
C SER A 137 -11.83 2.98 -6.37
N ALA A 138 -11.24 3.94 -5.68
CA ALA A 138 -10.45 3.75 -4.45
C ALA A 138 -11.23 4.15 -3.18
N SER A 139 -12.52 3.79 -3.10
CA SER A 139 -13.45 4.46 -2.19
C SER A 139 -13.52 3.83 -0.78
N ALA A 140 -13.10 2.57 -0.59
CA ALA A 140 -13.31 1.88 0.69
C ALA A 140 -12.33 2.24 1.82
N SER A 141 -11.16 2.82 1.55
CA SER A 141 -10.14 3.05 2.60
C SER A 141 -9.84 4.52 2.89
N ARG A 142 -10.04 5.41 1.89
CA ARG A 142 -9.96 6.89 1.92
C ARG A 142 -10.50 7.37 0.57
N GLN A 143 -11.68 7.99 0.51
CA GLN A 143 -12.12 8.64 -0.72
C GLN A 143 -11.19 9.82 -1.04
N ASP A 144 -10.31 9.62 -2.02
CA ASP A 144 -9.63 10.73 -2.68
C ASP A 144 -10.68 11.59 -3.41
N GLY A 145 -10.52 12.91 -3.41
CA GLY A 145 -11.48 13.84 -4.02
C GLY A 145 -11.72 13.55 -5.51
N ILE A 146 -10.70 13.01 -6.19
CA ILE A 146 -10.83 12.56 -7.59
C ILE A 146 -11.69 11.30 -7.70
N SER A 147 -11.49 10.31 -6.82
CA SER A 147 -12.29 9.07 -6.84
C SER A 147 -13.76 9.37 -6.57
N LYS A 148 -14.05 10.22 -5.58
CA LYS A 148 -15.41 10.66 -5.29
C LYS A 148 -16.06 11.39 -6.48
N PHE A 149 -15.35 12.31 -7.11
CA PHE A 149 -15.87 13.03 -8.28
C PHE A 149 -16.23 12.08 -9.44
N VAL A 150 -15.41 11.05 -9.67
CA VAL A 150 -15.69 10.05 -10.71
C VAL A 150 -16.84 9.14 -10.30
N ASP A 151 -16.92 8.77 -9.02
CA ASP A 151 -18.04 8.00 -8.47
C ASP A 151 -19.36 8.73 -8.70
N ASP A 152 -19.43 10.02 -8.34
CA ASP A 152 -20.64 10.85 -8.48
C ASP A 152 -21.04 10.98 -9.97
N ALA A 153 -20.08 11.24 -10.86
CA ALA A 153 -20.33 11.35 -12.29
C ALA A 153 -20.79 10.02 -12.94
N PHE A 154 -20.27 8.90 -12.44
CA PHE A 154 -20.67 7.57 -12.91
C PHE A 154 -22.08 7.21 -12.45
N ASP A 155 -22.42 7.51 -11.19
CA ASP A 155 -23.76 7.32 -10.65
C ASP A 155 -24.78 8.25 -11.34
N GLU A 156 -24.38 9.49 -11.67
CA GLU A 156 -25.21 10.40 -12.48
C GLU A 156 -25.50 9.83 -13.87
N ALA A 157 -24.49 9.33 -14.57
CA ALA A 157 -24.67 8.75 -15.90
C ALA A 157 -25.55 7.48 -15.88
N TYR A 158 -25.41 6.65 -14.84
CA TYR A 158 -26.31 5.52 -14.60
C TYR A 158 -27.75 5.97 -14.35
N ASN A 159 -27.97 7.04 -13.59
CA ASN A 159 -29.31 7.57 -13.40
C ASN A 159 -29.91 8.11 -14.69
N GLN A 160 -29.10 8.75 -15.54
CA GLN A 160 -29.55 9.26 -16.83
C GLN A 160 -29.99 8.13 -17.77
N THR A 161 -29.28 6.98 -17.81
CA THR A 161 -29.73 5.83 -18.61
C THR A 161 -31.07 5.29 -18.13
N LEU A 162 -31.28 5.20 -16.81
CA LEU A 162 -32.56 4.75 -16.26
C LEU A 162 -33.70 5.71 -16.59
N LEU A 163 -33.47 7.02 -16.51
CA LEU A 163 -34.48 8.04 -16.80
C LEU A 163 -34.80 8.14 -18.30
N ALA A 164 -33.79 7.99 -19.15
CA ALA A 164 -33.95 8.05 -20.60
C ALA A 164 -34.39 6.72 -21.23
N GLU A 165 -34.35 5.62 -20.46
CA GLU A 165 -34.60 4.25 -20.93
C GLU A 165 -33.77 3.88 -22.17
N ASP A 166 -32.52 4.37 -22.23
CA ASP A 166 -31.58 4.11 -23.32
C ASP A 166 -30.37 3.27 -22.87
N LEU A 167 -29.49 2.93 -23.82
CA LEU A 167 -28.34 2.06 -23.61
C LEU A 167 -28.70 0.65 -23.04
N PRO A 168 -29.71 -0.06 -23.60
CA PRO A 168 -30.17 -1.35 -23.06
C PRO A 168 -29.09 -2.45 -23.10
N ASN A 169 -28.11 -2.31 -24.00
CA ASN A 169 -26.98 -3.20 -24.17
C ASN A 169 -25.80 -2.89 -23.23
N VAL A 170 -25.86 -1.78 -22.48
CA VAL A 170 -24.80 -1.38 -21.53
C VAL A 170 -25.15 -1.84 -20.12
N ARG A 171 -24.29 -2.69 -19.57
CA ARG A 171 -24.30 -3.06 -18.15
C ARG A 171 -23.35 -2.16 -17.37
N TRP A 172 -23.76 -1.81 -16.17
CA TRP A 172 -22.99 -0.98 -15.26
C TRP A 172 -22.40 -1.85 -14.17
N GLY A 173 -21.15 -1.62 -13.80
CA GLY A 173 -20.51 -2.33 -12.70
C GLY A 173 -19.46 -1.49 -12.02
N ARG A 174 -19.11 -1.88 -10.80
CA ARG A 174 -18.15 -1.16 -9.98
C ARG A 174 -17.14 -2.11 -9.41
N ILE A 175 -15.89 -1.69 -9.30
CA ILE A 175 -14.78 -2.45 -8.74
C ILE A 175 -14.13 -1.57 -7.68
N ASP A 176 -14.07 -2.05 -6.45
CA ASP A 176 -13.31 -1.39 -5.40
C ASP A 176 -11.84 -1.85 -5.45
N TYR A 177 -10.96 -0.92 -5.86
CA TYR A 177 -9.54 -1.17 -6.06
C TYR A 177 -8.85 -1.82 -4.86
N PHE A 178 -9.29 -1.54 -3.63
CA PHE A 178 -8.68 -2.10 -2.42
C PHE A 178 -9.22 -3.48 -2.03
N ASN A 179 -10.34 -3.89 -2.62
CA ASN A 179 -11.02 -5.13 -2.29
C ASN A 179 -10.90 -6.19 -3.41
N VAL A 180 -10.25 -5.87 -4.52
CA VAL A 180 -9.93 -6.82 -5.59
C VAL A 180 -8.43 -6.86 -5.88
N THR A 181 -7.89 -8.06 -6.06
CA THR A 181 -6.49 -8.29 -6.39
C THR A 181 -6.33 -9.00 -7.73
N TYR A 182 -7.19 -9.98 -8.03
CA TYR A 182 -7.08 -10.75 -9.27
C TYR A 182 -7.35 -9.87 -10.47
N ILE A 183 -8.49 -9.16 -10.49
CA ILE A 183 -8.90 -8.34 -11.64
C ILE A 183 -7.89 -7.23 -11.91
N THR A 184 -7.51 -6.47 -10.88
CA THR A 184 -6.58 -5.34 -10.99
C THR A 184 -5.19 -5.80 -11.44
N THR A 185 -4.71 -6.93 -10.94
CA THR A 185 -3.44 -7.51 -11.39
C THR A 185 -3.53 -8.04 -12.83
N LYS A 186 -4.60 -8.79 -13.16
CA LYS A 186 -4.83 -9.34 -14.51
C LYS A 186 -4.91 -8.25 -15.57
N TRP A 187 -5.51 -7.11 -15.22
CA TRP A 187 -5.65 -5.96 -16.11
C TRP A 187 -4.49 -4.97 -16.06
N GLY A 188 -3.49 -5.21 -15.20
CA GLY A 188 -2.36 -4.29 -15.03
C GLY A 188 -2.76 -2.91 -14.49
N VAL A 189 -3.84 -2.85 -13.71
CA VAL A 189 -4.35 -1.62 -13.08
C VAL A 189 -3.68 -1.47 -11.71
N TRP A 190 -2.75 -0.52 -11.62
CA TRP A 190 -1.94 -0.26 -10.40
C TRP A 190 -2.32 1.03 -9.67
N GLN A 191 -3.37 1.70 -10.14
CA GLN A 191 -3.90 2.92 -9.53
C GLN A 191 -5.37 3.07 -9.94
N ALA A 192 -6.12 3.84 -9.17
CA ALA A 192 -7.50 4.22 -9.42
C ALA A 192 -7.63 5.76 -9.30
N PRO A 193 -8.67 6.39 -9.88
CA PRO A 193 -9.81 5.77 -10.57
C PRO A 193 -9.62 5.55 -12.08
N PHE A 194 -10.31 4.53 -12.61
CA PHE A 194 -10.45 4.25 -14.04
C PHE A 194 -11.88 3.91 -14.42
N ILE A 195 -12.33 4.41 -15.56
CA ILE A 195 -13.50 3.87 -16.26
C ILE A 195 -12.99 2.86 -17.28
N VAL A 196 -13.56 1.66 -17.27
CA VAL A 196 -13.20 0.58 -18.18
C VAL A 196 -14.43 0.26 -19.02
N ILE A 197 -14.26 0.32 -20.33
CA ILE A 197 -15.27 -0.19 -21.28
C ILE A 197 -14.81 -1.58 -21.69
N LEU A 198 -15.62 -2.57 -21.33
CA LEU A 198 -15.35 -3.98 -21.50
C LEU A 198 -16.37 -4.58 -22.48
N THR A 199 -15.88 -5.29 -23.49
CA THR A 199 -16.71 -6.02 -24.48
C THR A 199 -16.19 -7.44 -24.63
N ASP A 200 -16.91 -8.27 -25.39
CA ASP A 200 -16.49 -9.63 -25.76
C ASP A 200 -16.18 -10.48 -24.52
N ARG A 201 -17.10 -10.51 -23.54
CA ARG A 201 -16.97 -11.31 -22.29
C ARG A 201 -15.66 -11.06 -21.52
N GLY A 202 -15.15 -9.84 -21.58
CA GLY A 202 -13.92 -9.47 -20.87
C GLY A 202 -12.64 -9.70 -21.66
N GLN A 203 -12.73 -10.00 -22.95
CA GLN A 203 -11.57 -10.14 -23.84
C GLN A 203 -11.08 -8.80 -24.38
N THR A 204 -11.96 -7.82 -24.54
CA THR A 204 -11.61 -6.51 -25.11
C THR A 204 -11.82 -5.42 -24.07
N LEU A 205 -10.74 -4.76 -23.66
CA LEU A 205 -10.76 -3.71 -22.64
C LEU A 205 -10.27 -2.38 -23.18
N ARG A 206 -10.90 -1.29 -22.76
CA ARG A 206 -10.46 0.09 -22.99
C ARG A 206 -10.46 0.84 -21.67
N PHE A 207 -9.36 1.53 -21.39
CA PHE A 207 -9.15 2.22 -20.12
C PHE A 207 -9.19 3.74 -20.30
N TYR A 208 -10.00 4.40 -19.48
CA TYR A 208 -10.14 5.84 -19.44
C TYR A 208 -9.80 6.35 -18.06
N ARG A 209 -8.85 7.28 -18.01
CA ARG A 209 -8.59 8.05 -16.79
C ARG A 209 -9.57 9.20 -16.69
N ALA A 210 -9.93 9.57 -15.46
CA ALA A 210 -10.80 10.71 -15.19
C ALA A 210 -10.36 12.02 -15.85
N GLN A 211 -9.05 12.21 -16.02
CA GLN A 211 -8.46 13.40 -16.63
C GLN A 211 -8.64 13.46 -18.17
N ASN A 212 -8.83 12.31 -18.80
CA ASN A 212 -8.91 12.20 -20.26
C ASN A 212 -10.36 12.19 -20.76
N LEU A 213 -11.32 12.00 -19.86
CA LEU A 213 -12.73 11.96 -20.17
C LEU A 213 -13.42 13.17 -19.55
N ARG A 214 -14.27 13.84 -20.32
CA ARG A 214 -15.15 14.86 -19.76
C ARG A 214 -16.27 14.12 -19.03
N LEU A 215 -16.31 14.25 -17.71
CA LEU A 215 -17.25 13.52 -16.85
C LEU A 215 -18.42 14.37 -16.33
N ARG A 216 -18.37 15.70 -16.49
CA ARG A 216 -19.41 16.61 -15.99
C ARG A 216 -20.61 16.68 -16.94
N ASP A 217 -21.74 17.11 -16.39
CA ASP A 217 -22.93 17.50 -17.14
C ASP A 217 -23.51 16.33 -17.97
N GLY A 218 -23.46 15.10 -17.44
CA GLY A 218 -23.91 13.91 -18.18
C GLY A 218 -23.01 13.45 -19.33
N ALA A 219 -21.83 14.06 -19.51
CA ALA A 219 -20.96 13.74 -20.65
C ALA A 219 -20.52 12.27 -20.75
N LEU A 220 -20.52 11.51 -19.64
CA LEU A 220 -20.27 10.07 -19.68
C LEU A 220 -21.43 9.30 -20.34
N HIS A 221 -22.68 9.69 -20.08
CA HIS A 221 -23.87 9.12 -20.73
C HIS A 221 -23.80 9.37 -22.25
N ASP A 222 -23.58 10.62 -22.65
CA ASP A 222 -23.43 11.01 -24.06
C ASP A 222 -22.27 10.26 -24.74
N PHE A 223 -21.14 10.10 -24.03
CA PHE A 223 -19.98 9.36 -24.50
C PHE A 223 -20.29 7.88 -24.80
N LEU A 224 -21.08 7.24 -23.93
CA LEU A 224 -21.53 5.86 -24.13
C LEU A 224 -22.55 5.77 -25.28
N LYS A 225 -23.51 6.69 -25.31
CA LYS A 225 -24.58 6.77 -26.31
C LYS A 225 -24.07 7.03 -27.73
N ALA A 226 -23.09 7.92 -27.87
CA ALA A 226 -22.43 8.17 -29.15
C ALA A 226 -21.40 7.09 -29.52
N GLU A 227 -21.23 6.07 -28.67
CA GLU A 227 -20.21 5.03 -28.80
C GLU A 227 -18.80 5.57 -29.02
N ALA A 228 -18.52 6.76 -28.47
CA ALA A 228 -17.26 7.46 -28.69
C ALA A 228 -16.06 6.68 -28.12
N TRP A 229 -16.32 5.72 -27.22
CA TRP A 229 -15.33 4.76 -26.75
C TRP A 229 -14.72 3.91 -27.88
N LYS A 230 -15.43 3.66 -28.99
CA LYS A 230 -14.91 2.89 -30.13
C LYS A 230 -13.71 3.55 -30.80
N VAL A 231 -13.57 4.87 -30.68
CA VAL A 231 -12.42 5.63 -31.21
C VAL A 231 -11.12 5.26 -30.50
N THR A 232 -11.20 4.89 -29.22
CA THR A 232 -10.02 4.45 -28.47
C THR A 232 -9.72 3.00 -28.81
N PRO A 233 -8.49 2.67 -29.23
CA PRO A 233 -8.14 1.29 -29.52
C PRO A 233 -8.20 0.45 -28.24
N PRO A 234 -8.62 -0.82 -28.33
CA PRO A 234 -8.51 -1.75 -27.21
C PRO A 234 -7.08 -1.88 -26.70
N TRP A 235 -6.93 -2.17 -25.41
CA TRP A 235 -5.67 -2.58 -24.82
C TRP A 235 -5.23 -3.91 -25.41
N LYS A 236 -4.28 -3.86 -26.34
CA LYS A 236 -3.70 -5.04 -26.99
C LYS A 236 -2.21 -5.10 -26.69
N THR A 237 -1.83 -6.01 -25.80
CA THR A 237 -0.43 -6.33 -25.51
C THR A 237 -0.28 -7.84 -25.39
N ALA A 238 0.96 -8.35 -25.36
CA ALA A 238 1.19 -9.79 -25.14
C ALA A 238 0.61 -10.31 -23.81
N TYR A 239 0.34 -9.41 -22.86
CA TYR A 239 -0.16 -9.71 -21.52
C TYR A 239 -1.64 -9.35 -21.33
N ALA A 240 -2.28 -8.73 -22.33
CA ALA A 240 -3.72 -8.46 -22.31
C ALA A 240 -4.49 -9.78 -22.54
N PRO A 241 -5.81 -9.81 -22.27
CA PRO A 241 -6.63 -10.98 -22.59
C PRO A 241 -6.52 -11.39 -24.06
N GLY A 242 -6.40 -12.69 -24.30
CA GLY A 242 -6.12 -13.28 -25.61
C GLY A 242 -4.67 -13.13 -26.09
N GLY A 243 -3.80 -12.48 -25.31
CA GLY A 243 -2.38 -12.33 -25.63
C GLY A 243 -1.56 -13.60 -25.40
N GLU A 244 -0.45 -13.77 -26.13
CA GLU A 244 0.43 -14.96 -26.05
C GLU A 244 0.95 -15.26 -24.64
N ARG A 245 1.01 -14.25 -23.77
CA ARG A 245 1.55 -14.33 -22.41
C ARG A 245 0.50 -14.00 -21.34
N GLU A 246 -0.78 -14.01 -21.69
CA GLU A 246 -1.87 -13.81 -20.72
C GLU A 246 -1.73 -14.76 -19.53
N TYR A 247 -1.44 -16.05 -19.81
CA TYR A 247 -1.27 -17.08 -18.77
C TYR A 247 -0.25 -16.72 -17.69
N ILE A 248 0.76 -15.90 -18.02
CA ILE A 248 1.75 -15.44 -17.04
C ILE A 248 1.09 -14.47 -16.06
N VAL A 249 0.34 -13.49 -16.57
CA VAL A 249 -0.33 -12.51 -15.73
C VAL A 249 -1.47 -13.16 -14.96
N ASP A 250 -2.21 -14.08 -15.58
CA ASP A 250 -3.26 -14.85 -14.92
C ASP A 250 -2.71 -15.68 -13.73
N PHE A 251 -1.55 -16.33 -13.93
CA PHE A 251 -0.85 -17.02 -12.86
C PHE A 251 -0.41 -16.06 -11.73
N VAL A 252 0.18 -14.91 -12.09
CA VAL A 252 0.62 -13.90 -11.12
C VAL A 252 -0.58 -13.34 -10.34
N ALA A 253 -1.67 -13.00 -11.02
CA ALA A 253 -2.91 -12.49 -10.42
C ALA A 253 -3.50 -13.52 -9.44
N THR A 254 -3.55 -14.78 -9.83
CA THR A 254 -4.02 -15.88 -8.97
C THR A 254 -3.17 -16.00 -7.69
N TRP A 255 -1.84 -15.98 -7.83
CA TRP A 255 -0.94 -16.08 -6.68
C TRP A 255 -0.97 -14.84 -5.79
N MET A 256 -0.98 -13.63 -6.37
CA MET A 256 -1.11 -12.39 -5.61
C MET A 256 -2.40 -12.37 -4.81
N THR A 257 -3.51 -12.83 -5.39
CA THR A 257 -4.81 -12.92 -4.71
C THR A 257 -4.75 -13.89 -3.53
N LYS A 258 -4.16 -15.08 -3.71
CA LYS A 258 -3.96 -16.03 -2.60
C LYS A 258 -3.11 -15.44 -1.48
N ILE A 259 -2.01 -14.77 -1.83
CA ILE A 259 -1.12 -14.12 -0.85
C ILE A 259 -1.87 -13.00 -0.13
N TYR A 260 -2.59 -12.16 -0.87
CA TYR A 260 -3.36 -11.05 -0.31
C TYR A 260 -4.42 -11.56 0.67
N ASN A 261 -5.22 -12.55 0.27
CA ASN A 261 -6.26 -13.16 1.10
C ASN A 261 -5.73 -13.77 2.40
N VAL A 262 -4.49 -14.25 2.41
CA VAL A 262 -3.80 -14.68 3.64
C VAL A 262 -3.31 -13.48 4.44
N THR A 263 -2.69 -12.51 3.77
CA THR A 263 -2.05 -11.33 4.38
C THR A 263 -3.06 -10.44 5.09
N VAL A 264 -4.24 -10.19 4.51
CA VAL A 264 -5.29 -9.36 5.12
C VAL A 264 -5.88 -9.97 6.38
N ARG A 265 -5.75 -11.29 6.56
CA ARG A 265 -6.17 -11.98 7.80
C ARG A 265 -5.12 -11.91 8.90
N LEU A 266 -3.88 -11.54 8.58
CA LEU A 266 -2.82 -11.41 9.56
C LEU A 266 -2.91 -10.05 10.27
N PRO A 267 -2.89 -10.02 11.61
CA PRO A 267 -2.76 -8.77 12.36
C PRO A 267 -1.53 -7.96 11.92
N ARG A 268 -1.69 -6.63 11.84
CA ARG A 268 -0.65 -5.71 11.36
C ARG A 268 0.69 -5.84 12.11
N PHE A 269 0.67 -6.16 13.40
CA PHE A 269 1.89 -6.34 14.19
C PHE A 269 2.70 -7.57 13.74
N ILE A 270 2.04 -8.63 13.28
CA ILE A 270 2.71 -9.82 12.73
C ILE A 270 3.41 -9.44 11.42
N LEU A 271 2.73 -8.69 10.55
CA LEU A 271 3.33 -8.18 9.31
C LEU A 271 4.54 -7.28 9.59
N LEU A 272 4.46 -6.44 10.63
CA LEU A 272 5.59 -5.61 11.07
C LEU A 272 6.78 -6.48 11.54
N LEU A 273 6.51 -7.52 12.31
CA LEU A 273 7.55 -8.44 12.80
C LEU A 273 8.19 -9.24 11.66
N LEU A 274 7.38 -9.74 10.71
CA LEU A 274 7.86 -10.46 9.53
C LEU A 274 8.69 -9.55 8.61
N SER A 275 8.26 -8.31 8.38
CA SER A 275 9.02 -7.36 7.57
C SER A 275 10.32 -6.92 8.25
N GLY A 276 10.31 -6.69 9.57
CA GLY A 276 11.51 -6.37 10.34
C GLY A 276 12.54 -7.51 10.37
N THR A 277 12.08 -8.75 10.50
CA THR A 277 12.95 -9.94 10.44
C THR A 277 13.54 -10.15 9.05
N ALA A 278 12.73 -10.06 8.00
CA ALA A 278 13.20 -10.14 6.62
C ALA A 278 14.22 -9.04 6.29
N GLY A 279 13.94 -7.78 6.66
CA GLY A 279 14.87 -6.66 6.50
C GLY A 279 16.19 -6.88 7.24
N SER A 280 16.15 -7.43 8.45
CA SER A 280 17.35 -7.76 9.23
C SER A 280 18.22 -8.83 8.56
N LEU A 281 17.60 -9.85 7.95
CA LEU A 281 18.32 -10.87 7.19
C LEU A 281 19.00 -10.28 5.94
N VAL A 282 18.32 -9.40 5.22
CA VAL A 282 18.89 -8.72 4.05
C VAL A 282 20.08 -7.85 4.44
N ILE A 283 19.93 -7.04 5.49
CA ILE A 283 21.02 -6.21 6.02
C ILE A 283 22.19 -7.09 6.49
N GLY A 284 21.90 -8.21 7.18
CA GLY A 284 22.91 -9.15 7.62
C GLY A 284 23.67 -9.81 6.46
N LEU A 285 22.98 -10.10 5.35
CA LEU A 285 23.60 -10.63 4.14
C LEU A 285 24.48 -9.57 3.45
N MET A 286 24.01 -8.33 3.36
CA MET A 286 24.76 -7.21 2.75
C MET A 286 25.97 -6.78 3.59
N HIS A 287 25.91 -6.91 4.91
CA HIS A 287 27.01 -6.56 5.82
C HIS A 287 27.92 -7.73 6.21
N ARG A 288 27.91 -8.84 5.45
CA ARG A 288 28.91 -9.91 5.64
C ARG A 288 30.31 -9.35 5.39
N LYS A 289 31.05 -9.11 6.47
CA LYS A 289 32.46 -8.70 6.42
C LYS A 289 33.25 -9.74 5.62
N PRO A 290 34.10 -9.33 4.65
CA PRO A 290 34.97 -10.28 3.96
C PRO A 290 35.85 -11.00 4.98
N PRO A 291 36.15 -12.30 4.77
CA PRO A 291 37.01 -13.04 5.68
C PRO A 291 38.34 -12.29 5.83
N LYS A 292 38.68 -11.92 7.07
CA LYS A 292 39.99 -11.34 7.37
C LYS A 292 41.04 -12.32 6.87
N GLN A 293 41.78 -11.94 5.83
CA GLN A 293 43.01 -12.65 5.48
C GLN A 293 43.86 -12.72 6.76
N ALA A 294 44.19 -13.94 7.16
CA ALA A 294 45.08 -14.18 8.28
C ALA A 294 46.41 -13.49 7.96
N VAL A 295 46.68 -12.38 8.65
CA VAL A 295 48.00 -11.73 8.60
C VAL A 295 48.98 -12.76 9.13
N GLN A 296 49.81 -13.32 8.25
CA GLN A 296 50.96 -14.12 8.64
C GLN A 296 51.81 -13.28 9.61
N LYS A 297 52.02 -13.84 10.79
CA LYS A 297 52.82 -13.24 11.86
C LYS A 297 54.28 -13.27 11.40
N THR A 298 54.77 -12.17 10.83
CA THR A 298 56.19 -12.04 10.49
C THR A 298 57.00 -12.01 11.78
N GLU A 299 57.91 -12.97 11.90
CA GLU A 299 58.87 -13.13 12.98
C GLU A 299 59.95 -12.02 12.90
N PRO A 300 60.38 -11.41 14.02
CA PRO A 300 61.34 -10.30 13.98
C PRO A 300 62.77 -10.79 13.75
N ALA A 301 63.42 -10.24 12.71
CA ALA A 301 64.83 -10.50 12.40
C ALA A 301 65.78 -9.79 13.40
N SER A 302 66.80 -10.53 13.81
CA SER A 302 67.90 -10.16 14.70
C SER A 302 68.81 -9.05 14.15
N GLN A 303 69.10 -8.04 14.97
CA GLN A 303 70.17 -7.05 14.77
C GLN A 303 71.55 -7.62 15.16
N PRO A 304 72.63 -7.21 14.45
CA PRO A 304 73.96 -7.13 15.04
C PRO A 304 74.48 -5.68 15.20
N ALA A 305 75.11 -5.44 16.35
CA ALA A 305 75.95 -4.29 16.73
C ALA A 305 77.33 -4.34 15.99
N SER A 306 78.24 -3.36 15.89
CA SER A 306 78.49 -2.06 16.56
C SER A 306 79.73 -1.33 15.92
N ALA A 307 79.70 0.02 15.86
CA ALA A 307 80.77 1.06 16.10
C ALA A 307 82.08 1.11 15.25
N PRO A 308 82.93 2.21 15.24
CA PRO A 308 82.97 3.42 16.11
C PRO A 308 83.27 4.85 15.50
N THR A 309 82.80 5.88 16.23
CA THR A 309 83.40 7.17 16.71
C THR A 309 84.18 8.18 15.83
N ALA A 310 83.76 9.47 15.84
CA ALA A 310 84.55 10.66 16.29
C ALA A 310 83.78 12.00 16.14
N GLY A 311 83.80 12.87 17.17
CA GLY A 311 83.37 14.27 17.05
C GLY A 311 82.85 14.95 18.32
N THR A 312 83.76 15.26 19.24
CA THR A 312 83.56 15.99 20.50
C THR A 312 83.30 17.49 20.28
N SER A 313 82.31 18.09 20.96
CA SER A 313 82.53 19.33 21.75
C SER A 313 81.36 19.65 22.67
N THR A 314 81.76 20.11 23.84
CA THR A 314 81.07 20.21 25.11
C THR A 314 80.44 21.60 25.28
N ALA A 315 79.22 21.67 25.83
CA ALA A 315 78.86 22.62 26.91
C ALA A 315 77.46 22.30 27.46
N THR A 316 77.42 22.00 28.76
CA THR A 316 76.26 21.97 29.67
C THR A 316 76.72 22.76 30.92
N PRO A 317 75.93 23.02 31.98
CA PRO A 317 74.46 22.94 32.16
C PRO A 317 73.87 24.15 32.93
N SER A 318 72.54 24.24 33.02
CA SER A 318 71.84 24.33 34.33
C SER A 318 70.30 24.36 34.18
N LYS A 319 69.69 23.26 34.65
CA LYS A 319 68.27 23.08 35.07
C LYS A 319 68.03 23.82 36.42
N PRO A 320 66.81 23.92 37.03
CA PRO A 320 65.70 22.96 36.95
C PRO A 320 64.24 23.48 36.92
N ALA A 321 63.41 22.62 36.32
CA ALA A 321 62.03 22.21 36.63
C ALA A 321 61.20 22.91 37.73
N THR A 322 59.89 23.09 37.46
CA THR A 322 58.75 22.73 38.35
C THR A 322 57.49 22.60 37.46
N LYS A 323 56.86 21.43 37.24
CA LYS A 323 55.95 20.58 38.05
C LYS A 323 54.50 21.08 38.16
N GLN A 324 53.57 20.21 37.70
CA GLN A 324 52.21 19.93 38.22
C GLN A 324 51.12 21.04 38.05
N ARG A 325 49.82 20.77 37.88
CA ARG A 325 49.00 19.61 38.29
C ARG A 325 47.66 19.57 37.53
N LYS A 326 47.15 18.36 37.28
CA LYS A 326 45.72 18.05 37.08
C LYS A 326 44.90 18.44 38.32
N SER A 327 43.67 18.90 38.13
CA SER A 327 42.57 18.54 39.03
C SER A 327 41.24 18.44 38.28
N LYS A 328 40.63 17.27 38.49
CA LYS A 328 39.23 16.90 38.28
C LYS A 328 38.34 17.72 39.24
N LYS A 329 37.21 18.21 38.77
CA LYS A 329 35.93 18.04 39.48
C LYS A 329 34.81 18.01 38.45
#